data_AF-A0A9E3AQP4-F1
#
_entry.id   AF-A0A9E3AQP4-F1
#
_cell.length_a   1.000
_cell.length_b   1.000
_cell.length_c   1.000
_cell.angle_alpha   90.00
_cell.angle_beta   90.00
_cell.angle_gamma   90.00
#
_symmetry.space_group_name_H-M   'P 1'
#
loop_
_entity.id
_entity.type
_entity.pdbx_description
1 polymer ?
#
loop_
_entity_poly.entity_id
_entity_poly.type
_entity_poly.pdbx_seq_one_letter_code
_entity_poly.pdbx_strand_id
1 'polypeptide(L)'
;IKLYPTQDEPNLDLASGRIDYVVGDGLVEQDFFDKKGNGCCRVISEIKRVPGIHGPGVGVAMRPDDTELRDMVNKAIAEVDADGTYKKIEAKYFKQDIRGKQLTN
;
A
#
# COMPACT_ATOMS: atom_id res chain seq x y z
N ILE A 1 -12.23 16.79 -9.62
CA ILE A 1 -11.04 16.03 -9.17
C ILE A 1 -10.09 17.03 -8.53
N LYS A 2 -9.68 16.80 -7.28
CA LYS A 2 -8.76 17.68 -6.52
C LYS A 2 -7.53 16.85 -6.15
N LEU A 3 -6.35 17.41 -6.37
CA LEU A 3 -5.08 16.78 -6.00
C LEU A 3 -4.62 17.35 -4.66
N TYR A 4 -4.07 16.49 -3.83
CA TYR A 4 -3.47 16.84 -2.56
C TYR A 4 -2.01 16.41 -2.54
N PRO A 5 -1.14 17.16 -1.84
CA PRO A 5 0.28 16.84 -1.78
C PRO A 5 0.55 15.58 -0.94
N THR A 6 -0.25 15.33 0.10
CA THR A 6 -0.13 14.13 0.94
C THR A 6 -1.50 13.48 1.15
N GLN A 7 -1.50 12.30 1.76
CA GLN A 7 -2.73 11.57 2.09
C GLN A 7 -3.48 12.16 3.29
N ASP A 8 -2.82 12.94 4.16
CA ASP A 8 -3.45 13.46 5.37
C ASP A 8 -4.51 14.52 5.06
N GLU A 9 -4.28 15.39 4.06
CA GLU A 9 -5.25 16.41 3.68
C GLU A 9 -6.58 15.86 3.12
N PRO A 10 -6.61 14.90 2.16
CA PRO A 10 -7.85 14.33 1.69
C PRO A 10 -8.59 13.57 2.80
N ASN A 11 -7.87 12.92 3.73
CA ASN A 11 -8.47 12.26 4.88
C ASN A 11 -9.22 13.25 5.79
N LEU A 12 -8.61 14.41 6.07
CA LEU A 12 -9.23 15.48 6.86
C LEU A 12 -10.40 16.16 6.11
N ASP A 13 -10.26 16.39 4.81
CA ASP A 13 -11.33 16.95 3.99
C ASP A 13 -12.53 15.98 3.89
N LEU A 14 -12.29 14.67 3.81
CA LEU A 14 -13.33 13.65 3.83
C LEU A 14 -14.03 13.63 5.20
N ALA A 15 -13.26 13.58 6.30
CA ALA A 15 -13.82 13.55 7.65
C ALA A 15 -14.61 14.82 8.02
N SER A 16 -14.26 15.96 7.43
CA SER A 16 -14.98 17.23 7.63
C SER A 16 -16.15 17.46 6.66
N GLY A 17 -16.38 16.54 5.71
CA GLY A 17 -17.43 16.65 4.71
C GLY A 17 -17.15 17.68 3.60
N ARG A 18 -15.89 18.09 3.43
CA ARG A 18 -15.47 18.99 2.33
C ARG A 18 -15.37 18.26 0.98
N ILE A 19 -15.24 16.94 1.00
CA ILE A 19 -15.27 16.08 -0.19
C ILE A 19 -16.10 14.83 0.10
N ASP A 20 -16.69 14.27 -0.95
CA ASP A 20 -17.56 13.09 -0.84
C ASP A 20 -16.80 11.76 -0.92
N TYR A 21 -15.68 11.73 -1.66
CA TYR A 21 -14.93 10.52 -1.96
C TYR A 21 -13.42 10.78 -2.00
N VAL A 22 -12.67 9.77 -1.56
CA VAL A 22 -11.22 9.64 -1.76
C VAL A 22 -10.95 8.33 -2.47
N VAL A 23 -9.99 8.34 -3.39
CA VAL A 23 -9.48 7.16 -4.08
C VAL A 23 -8.01 7.02 -3.70
N GLY A 24 -7.67 5.91 -3.04
CA GLY A 24 -6.33 5.63 -2.53
C GLY A 24 -6.06 4.13 -2.40
N ASP A 25 -4.92 3.80 -1.81
CA ASP A 25 -4.58 2.41 -1.49
C ASP A 25 -5.50 1.89 -0.38
N GLY A 26 -6.20 0.80 -0.63
CA GLY A 26 -7.21 0.27 0.30
C GLY A 26 -6.65 -0.10 1.68
N LEU A 27 -5.40 -0.53 1.79
CA LEU A 27 -4.77 -0.82 3.09
C LEU A 27 -4.51 0.47 3.87
N VAL A 28 -4.07 1.52 3.18
CA VAL A 28 -3.79 2.83 3.76
C VAL A 28 -5.08 3.50 4.23
N GLU A 29 -6.12 3.48 3.40
CA GLU A 29 -7.43 4.04 3.75
C GLU A 29 -8.06 3.29 4.93
N GLN A 30 -8.00 1.96 4.94
CA GLN A 30 -8.52 1.16 6.06
C GLN A 30 -7.76 1.45 7.36
N ASP A 31 -6.44 1.64 7.32
CA ASP A 31 -5.65 2.00 8.51
C ASP A 31 -6.08 3.36 9.08
N PHE A 32 -6.32 4.34 8.21
CA PHE A 32 -6.85 5.64 8.63
C PHE A 32 -8.23 5.49 9.29
N PHE A 33 -9.16 4.75 8.68
CA PHE A 33 -10.49 4.55 9.26
C PHE A 33 -10.45 3.85 10.62
N ASP A 34 -9.63 2.80 10.75
CA ASP A 34 -9.47 2.03 11.98
C ASP A 34 -8.89 2.87 13.14
N LYS A 35 -7.97 3.80 12.84
CA LYS A 35 -7.21 4.53 13.87
C LYS A 35 -7.68 5.96 14.12
N LYS A 36 -8.09 6.68 13.08
CA LYS A 36 -8.29 8.14 13.10
C LYS A 36 -9.60 8.61 12.46
N GLY A 37 -10.23 7.80 11.61
CA GLY A 37 -11.44 8.18 10.88
C GLY A 37 -12.67 8.38 11.78
N ASN A 38 -12.67 7.83 13.00
CA ASN A 38 -13.73 8.02 14.00
C ASN A 38 -15.16 7.81 13.45
N GLY A 39 -15.33 6.81 12.58
CA GLY A 39 -16.62 6.51 11.95
C GLY A 39 -17.11 7.53 10.91
N CYS A 40 -16.30 8.51 10.51
CA CYS A 40 -16.68 9.49 9.48
C CYS A 40 -17.04 8.85 8.14
N CYS A 41 -16.41 7.72 7.86
CA CYS A 41 -16.16 7.25 6.52
C CYS A 41 -16.11 5.72 6.49
N ARG A 42 -16.33 5.12 5.32
CA ARG A 42 -16.23 3.68 5.09
C ARG A 42 -15.80 3.41 3.65
N VAL A 43 -15.20 2.24 3.42
CA VAL A 43 -14.99 1.73 2.07
C VAL A 43 -16.36 1.44 1.43
N ILE A 44 -16.57 1.95 0.21
CA ILE A 44 -17.82 1.75 -0.54
C ILE A 44 -17.63 0.87 -1.78
N SER A 45 -16.41 0.72 -2.26
CA SER A 45 -16.06 -0.04 -3.45
C SER A 45 -14.56 -0.29 -3.50
N GLU A 46 -14.16 -1.33 -4.23
CA GLU A 46 -12.77 -1.57 -4.61
C GLU A 46 -12.60 -1.31 -6.10
N ILE A 47 -11.52 -0.62 -6.47
CA ILE A 47 -11.18 -0.42 -7.87
C ILE A 47 -10.47 -1.66 -8.36
N LYS A 48 -11.03 -2.29 -9.41
CA LYS A 48 -10.36 -3.39 -10.10
C LYS A 48 -8.99 -2.92 -10.59
N ARG A 49 -7.92 -3.59 -10.14
CA ARG A 49 -6.57 -3.29 -10.60
C ARG A 49 -6.45 -3.46 -12.12
N VAL A 50 -5.91 -2.42 -12.74
CA VAL A 50 -5.51 -2.40 -14.15
C VAL A 50 -3.98 -2.49 -14.19
N PRO A 51 -3.37 -3.59 -14.66
CA PRO A 51 -1.91 -3.80 -14.59
C PRO A 51 -1.07 -2.65 -15.17
N GLY A 52 -1.49 -2.07 -16.30
CA GLY A 52 -0.77 -0.96 -16.93
C GLY A 52 -0.84 0.37 -16.17
N ILE A 53 -1.73 0.50 -15.18
CA ILE A 53 -1.89 1.71 -14.35
C ILE A 53 -1.33 1.49 -12.95
N HIS A 54 -1.62 0.33 -12.34
CA HIS A 54 -1.33 0.07 -10.93
C HIS A 54 -0.06 -0.76 -10.72
N GLY A 55 0.48 -1.39 -11.77
CA GLY A 55 1.62 -2.29 -11.67
C GLY A 55 1.31 -3.58 -10.90
N PRO A 56 2.35 -4.42 -10.69
CA PRO A 56 2.21 -5.73 -10.05
C PRO A 56 2.24 -5.66 -8.51
N GLY A 57 2.60 -4.53 -7.91
CA GLY A 57 2.73 -4.39 -6.45
C GLY A 57 3.66 -3.26 -6.05
N VAL A 58 4.15 -3.32 -4.81
CA VAL A 58 5.10 -2.35 -4.23
C VAL A 58 6.52 -2.88 -4.38
N GLY A 59 7.47 -2.02 -4.77
CA GLY A 59 8.87 -2.39 -4.96
C GLY A 59 9.82 -1.29 -4.49
N VAL A 60 11.09 -1.66 -4.33
CA VAL A 60 12.16 -0.71 -4.01
C VAL A 60 12.64 -0.07 -5.31
N ALA A 61 12.36 1.23 -5.49
CA ALA A 61 12.80 1.98 -6.65
C ALA A 61 14.31 2.25 -6.59
N MET A 62 15.01 2.06 -7.71
CA MET A 62 16.45 2.28 -7.85
C MET A 62 16.76 2.93 -9.19
N ARG A 63 17.97 3.48 -9.36
CA ARG A 63 18.41 3.92 -10.70
C ARG A 63 18.55 2.69 -11.60
N PRO A 64 18.27 2.81 -12.91
CA PRO A 64 18.37 1.68 -13.84
C PRO A 64 19.76 1.00 -13.84
N ASP A 65 20.82 1.77 -13.64
CA ASP A 65 22.20 1.29 -13.70
C ASP A 65 22.73 0.70 -12.38
N ASP A 66 21.99 0.84 -11.26
CA ASP A 66 22.39 0.33 -9.94
C ASP A 66 22.12 -1.20 -9.82
N THR A 67 22.63 -1.99 -10.76
CA THR A 67 22.32 -3.43 -10.87
C THR A 67 22.83 -4.25 -9.70
N GLU A 68 24.01 -3.93 -9.17
CA GLU A 68 24.57 -4.61 -7.99
C GLU A 68 23.69 -4.39 -6.75
N LEU A 69 23.26 -3.15 -6.51
CA LEU A 69 22.37 -2.82 -5.40
C LEU A 69 21.00 -3.51 -5.55
N ARG A 70 20.46 -3.54 -6.77
CA ARG A 70 19.22 -4.24 -7.09
C ARG A 70 19.33 -5.72 -6.73
N ASP A 71 20.41 -6.38 -7.14
CA ASP A 71 20.59 -7.81 -6.93
C ASP A 71 20.80 -8.13 -5.43
N MET A 72 21.54 -7.28 -4.72
CA MET A 72 21.69 -7.38 -3.26
C MET A 72 20.34 -7.24 -2.53
N VAL A 73 19.52 -6.25 -2.90
CA VAL A 73 18.22 -6.04 -2.25
C VAL A 73 17.24 -7.15 -2.59
N ASN A 74 17.21 -7.62 -3.84
CA ASN A 74 16.39 -8.77 -4.24
C ASN A 74 16.76 -10.03 -3.45
N LYS A 75 18.06 -10.30 -3.28
CA LYS A 75 18.55 -11.41 -2.46
C LYS A 75 18.11 -11.25 -0.99
N ALA A 76 18.28 -10.07 -0.41
CA ALA A 76 17.89 -9.81 0.97
C ALA A 76 16.37 -9.98 1.19
N ILE A 77 15.54 -9.52 0.24
CA ILE A 77 14.08 -9.72 0.30
C ILE A 77 13.75 -11.21 0.27
N ALA A 78 14.40 -12.00 -0.59
CA ALA A 78 14.18 -13.44 -0.65
C ALA A 78 14.60 -14.16 0.64
N GLU A 79 15.71 -13.75 1.26
CA GLU A 79 16.17 -14.31 2.54
C GLU A 79 15.23 -13.97 3.70
N VAL A 80 14.74 -12.73 3.78
CA VAL A 80 13.77 -12.24 4.78
C VAL A 80 12.39 -12.89 4.62
N ASP A 81 12.00 -13.23 3.38
CA ASP A 81 10.81 -14.04 3.12
C ASP A 81 11.03 -15.50 3.60
N ALA A 82 12.17 -16.11 3.25
CA ALA A 82 12.47 -17.51 3.55
C ALA A 82 12.65 -17.78 5.05
N ASP A 83 13.25 -16.85 5.81
CA ASP A 83 13.47 -17.00 7.25
C ASP A 83 12.24 -16.62 8.11
N GLY A 84 11.16 -16.15 7.47
CA GLY A 84 9.90 -15.77 8.10
C GLY A 84 9.91 -14.39 8.76
N THR A 85 10.98 -13.61 8.61
CA THR A 85 11.06 -12.24 9.12
C THR A 85 10.03 -11.34 8.46
N TYR A 86 9.79 -11.48 7.15
CA TYR A 86 8.71 -10.75 6.46
C TYR A 86 7.37 -10.98 7.16
N LYS A 87 7.01 -12.24 7.41
CA LYS A 87 5.73 -12.59 8.03
C LYS A 87 5.58 -12.02 9.44
N LYS A 88 6.68 -11.95 10.21
CA LYS A 88 6.69 -11.29 11.53
C LYS A 88 6.45 -9.79 11.42
N ILE A 89 7.05 -9.13 10.43
CA ILE A 89 6.86 -7.70 10.16
C ILE A 89 5.42 -7.45 9.69
N GLU A 90 4.92 -8.24 8.75
CA GLU A 90 3.55 -8.18 8.24
C GLU A 90 2.54 -8.27 9.38
N ALA A 91 2.63 -9.31 10.21
CA ALA A 91 1.71 -9.53 11.32
C ALA A 91 1.73 -8.40 12.37
N LYS A 92 2.81 -7.61 12.44
CA LYS A 92 2.91 -6.45 13.33
C LYS A 92 2.07 -5.27 12.83
N TYR A 93 1.96 -5.08 11.51
CA TYR A 93 1.36 -3.88 10.92
C TYR A 93 0.03 -4.14 10.22
N PHE A 94 -0.21 -5.36 9.74
CA PHE A 94 -1.38 -5.71 8.95
C PHE A 94 -2.12 -6.90 9.58
N LYS A 95 -3.46 -6.82 9.55
CA LYS A 95 -4.36 -7.88 10.05
C LYS A 95 -4.63 -8.98 9.01
N GLN A 96 -4.09 -8.83 7.81
CA GLN A 96 -4.29 -9.70 6.65
C GLN A 96 -2.96 -9.95 5.94
N ASP A 97 -2.90 -11.04 5.16
CA ASP A 97 -1.79 -11.31 4.26
C ASP A 97 -1.77 -10.27 3.13
N ILE A 98 -0.69 -9.50 3.06
CA ILE A 98 -0.48 -8.45 2.06
C ILE A 98 0.59 -8.84 1.03
N ARG A 99 1.33 -9.94 1.22
CA ARG A 99 2.27 -10.44 0.22
C ARG A 99 1.53 -10.88 -1.04
N GLY A 100 0.33 -11.44 -0.86
CA GLY A 100 -0.46 -12.05 -1.91
C GLY A 100 0.18 -13.34 -2.45
N LYS A 101 -0.53 -14.06 -3.32
CA LYS A 101 0.11 -15.11 -4.13
C LYS A 101 1.10 -14.42 -5.07
N GLN A 102 2.37 -14.84 -5.06
CA GLN A 102 3.33 -14.45 -6.10
C GLN A 102 2.64 -14.52 -7.46
N LEU A 103 2.70 -13.43 -8.22
CA LEU A 103 2.38 -13.48 -9.64
C LEU A 103 3.46 -14.34 -10.29
N THR A 104 3.25 -15.64 -10.29
CA THR A 104 3.99 -16.56 -11.15
C THR A 104 3.60 -16.22 -12.57
N ASN A 105 4.52 -15.61 -13.31
CA ASN A 105 4.78 -15.80 -14.73
C ASN A 105 6.04 -15.03 -15.11
#